data_AF-A0A958D310-F1
#
_entry.id   AF-A0A958D310-F1
#
_cell.length_a   1.000
_cell.length_b   1.000
_cell.length_c   1.000
_cell.angle_alpha   90.00
_cell.angle_beta   90.00
_cell.angle_gamma   90.00
#
_symmetry.space_group_name_H-M   'P 1'
#
loop_
_entity.id
_entity.type
_entity.pdbx_description
1 polymer ?
#
loop_
_entity_poly.entity_id
_entity_poly.type
_entity_poly.pdbx_seq_one_letter_code
_entity_poly.pdbx_strand_id
1 'polypeptide(L)' 'RIQRAIEEASRGRTTILITHRLSQIRWADQIVVLKKGRIAAIGTHEDLLQQSEAYRNIFASYE' A
#
# COMPACT_ATOMS: atom_id res chain seq x y z
N ARG A 1 -17.52 3.33 0.23
CA ARG A 1 -18.22 3.32 -1.09
C ARG A 1 -17.22 3.18 -2.25
N ILE A 2 -16.20 4.05 -2.37
CA ILE A 2 -15.14 3.93 -3.39
C ILE A 2 -14.34 2.62 -3.28
N GLN A 3 -13.97 2.19 -2.06
CA GLN A 3 -13.19 0.97 -1.87
C GLN A 3 -13.86 -0.28 -2.46
N ARG A 4 -15.14 -0.51 -2.14
CA ARG A 4 -15.90 -1.67 -2.63
C ARG A 4 -16.01 -1.67 -4.16
N ALA A 5 -16.20 -0.50 -4.77
CA ALA A 5 -16.22 -0.39 -6.23
C ALA A 5 -14.86 -0.74 -6.88
N ILE A 6 -13.75 -0.35 -6.25
CA ILE A 6 -12.41 -0.71 -6.70
C ILE A 6 -12.18 -2.22 -6.55
N GLU A 7 -12.61 -2.80 -5.44
CA GLU A 7 -12.49 -4.23 -5.14
C GLU A 7 -13.28 -5.08 -6.14
N GLU A 8 -14.54 -4.72 -6.42
CA GLU A 8 -15.36 -5.36 -7.44
C GLU A 8 -14.75 -5.24 -8.84
N ALA A 9 -14.25 -4.04 -9.20
CA ALA A 9 -13.61 -3.81 -10.49
C ALA A 9 -12.28 -4.57 -10.66
N SER A 10 -11.60 -4.90 -9.55
CA SER A 10 -10.31 -5.60 -9.53
C SER A 10 -10.46 -7.11 -9.57
N ARG A 11 -11.66 -7.64 -9.34
CA ARG A 11 -11.88 -9.09 -9.26
C ARG A 11 -11.48 -9.78 -10.57
N GLY A 12 -10.58 -10.77 -10.47
CA GLY A 12 -10.10 -11.56 -11.61
C GLY A 12 -9.13 -10.81 -12.53
N ARG A 13 -8.54 -9.70 -12.05
CA ARG A 13 -7.59 -8.88 -12.81
C ARG A 13 -6.41 -8.49 -11.93
N THR A 14 -5.26 -8.24 -12.55
CA THR A 14 -4.14 -7.59 -11.86
C THR A 14 -4.42 -6.09 -11.77
N THR A 15 -4.60 -5.58 -10.56
CA THR A 15 -4.84 -4.15 -10.30
C THR A 15 -3.60 -3.54 -9.67
N ILE A 16 -3.10 -2.44 -10.26
CA ILE A 16 -2.03 -1.63 -9.67
C ILE A 16 -2.67 -0.33 -9.16
N LEU A 17 -2.69 -0.17 -7.83
CA LEU A 17 -3.20 1.03 -7.17
C LEU A 17 -2.04 1.94 -6.73
N ILE A 18 -1.99 3.15 -7.27
CA ILE A 18 -1.06 4.19 -6.84
C ILE A 18 -1.81 5.13 -5.89
N THR A 19 -1.46 5.15 -4.62
CA THR A 19 -2.19 5.94 -3.61
C THR A 19 -1.27 6.41 -2.48
N HIS A 20 -1.62 7.56 -1.90
CA HIS A 20 -1.06 8.05 -0.63
C HIS A 20 -2.05 7.84 0.53
N ARG A 21 -3.22 7.24 0.28
CA ARG A 21 -4.26 7.04 1.30
C ARG A 21 -4.01 5.75 2.07
N LEU A 22 -3.69 5.89 3.36
CA LEU A 22 -3.40 4.76 4.25
C LEU A 22 -4.51 3.71 4.29
N SER A 23 -5.78 4.14 4.22
CA SER A 23 -6.93 3.24 4.28
C SER A 23 -7.01 2.25 3.12
N GLN A 24 -6.39 2.54 1.97
CA GLN A 24 -6.38 1.64 0.82
C GLN A 24 -5.15 0.73 0.80
N ILE A 25 -4.02 1.24 1.33
CA ILE A 25 -2.76 0.49 1.38
C ILE A 25 -2.91 -0.75 2.27
N ARG A 26 -3.66 -0.66 3.38
CA ARG A 26 -3.84 -1.78 4.33
C ARG A 26 -4.49 -3.04 3.74
N TRP A 27 -5.25 -2.92 2.65
CA TRP A 27 -5.99 -4.03 2.04
C TRP A 27 -5.31 -4.57 0.77
N ALA A 28 -4.15 -4.02 0.39
CA ALA A 28 -3.45 -4.49 -0.78
C ALA A 28 -2.79 -5.85 -0.51
N ASP A 29 -2.92 -6.77 -1.46
CA ASP A 29 -2.27 -8.09 -1.41
C ASP A 29 -0.74 -7.95 -1.38
N GLN A 30 -0.21 -6.93 -2.05
CA GLN A 30 1.21 -6.58 -2.07
C GLN A 30 1.39 -5.07 -2.19
N ILE A 31 2.33 -4.54 -1.43
CA ILE A 31 2.66 -3.11 -1.39
C ILE A 31 4.08 -2.91 -1.85
N VAL A 32 4.29 -1.93 -2.74
CA VAL A 32 5.60 -1.48 -3.20
C VAL A 32 5.82 -0.06 -2.72
N VAL A 33 6.84 0.14 -1.88
CA VAL A 33 7.20 1.46 -1.37
C VAL A 33 8.25 2.09 -2.27
N LEU A 34 7.94 3.25 -2.83
CA LEU A 34 8.87 4.03 -3.63
C LEU A 34 9.47 5.17 -2.81
N LYS A 35 10.80 5.32 -2.86
CA LYS A 35 11.54 6.43 -2.25
C LYS A 35 12.57 6.93 -3.26
N LYS A 36 12.47 8.21 -3.64
CA LYS A 36 13.41 8.86 -4.57
C LYS A 36 13.62 8.06 -5.88
N GLY A 37 12.54 7.55 -6.46
CA GLY A 37 12.58 6.79 -7.72
C GLY A 37 13.13 5.37 -7.59
N ARG A 38 13.38 4.86 -6.37
CA ARG A 38 13.81 3.48 -6.13
C ARG A 38 12.80 2.73 -5.26
N ILE A 39 12.74 1.41 -5.45
CA ILE A 39 12.00 0.53 -4.56
C ILE A 39 12.73 0.47 -3.23
N ALA A 40 12.06 0.93 -2.17
CA ALA A 40 12.59 0.94 -0.82
C ALA A 40 12.17 -0.31 -0.02
N ALA A 41 10.98 -0.85 -0.30
CA ALA A 41 10.49 -2.08 0.32
C ALA A 41 9.34 -2.69 -0.52
N ILE A 42 9.16 -4.00 -0.40
CA ILE A 42 8.04 -4.76 -0.98
C ILE A 42 7.55 -5.77 0.06
N GLY A 43 6.24 -5.89 0.25
CA GLY A 43 5.67 -6.89 1.16
C GLY A 43 4.19 -6.67 1.42
N THR A 44 3.64 -7.41 2.38
CA THR A 44 2.29 -7.16 2.90
C THR A 44 2.29 -5.97 3.86
N HIS A 45 1.10 -5.47 4.24
CA HIS A 45 1.00 -4.41 5.25
C HIS A 45 1.69 -4.80 6.56
N GLU A 46 1.46 -6.02 7.02
CA GLU A 46 1.96 -6.53 8.31
C GLU A 46 3.48 -6.67 8.29
N ASP A 47 4.03 -7.27 7.23
CA ASP A 47 5.48 -7.44 7.06
C ASP A 47 6.19 -6.08 7.03
N LEU A 48 5.65 -5.14 6.23
CA LEU A 48 6.27 -3.83 6.06
C LEU A 48 6.17 -2.98 7.31
N LEU A 49 5.13 -3.12 8.12
CA LEU A 49 5.02 -2.43 9.40
C LEU A 49 6.12 -2.88 10.37
N GLN A 50 6.47 -4.16 10.36
CA GLN A 50 7.52 -4.72 11.20
C GLN A 50 8.93 -4.44 10.66
N GLN A 51 9.13 -4.56 9.36
CA GLN A 51 10.47 -4.66 8.76
C GLN A 51 10.91 -3.37 8.04
N SER A 52 10.00 -2.47 7.67
CA SER A 52 10.32 -1.30 6.85
C SER A 52 10.11 0.01 7.60
N GLU A 53 11.23 0.66 7.95
CA GLU A 53 11.20 2.02 8.50
C GLU A 53 10.58 3.03 7.51
N ALA A 54 10.90 2.88 6.22
CA ALA A 54 10.34 3.75 5.17
C ALA A 54 8.81 3.66 5.11
N TYR A 55 8.26 2.46 5.30
CA TYR A 55 6.83 2.26 5.35
C TYR A 55 6.22 2.83 6.63
N ARG A 56 6.82 2.57 7.80
CA ARG A 56 6.36 3.15 9.08
C ARG A 56 6.33 4.67 9.06
N ASN A 57 7.33 5.31 8.47
CA ASN A 57 7.39 6.77 8.37
C ASN A 57 6.23 7.35 7.53
N ILE A 58 5.71 6.61 6.54
CA ILE A 58 4.52 7.01 5.79
C ILE A 58 3.27 6.99 6.69
N PHE A 59 3.19 6.13 7.71
CA PHE A 59 2.07 6.11 8.65
C PHE A 59 2.23 7.14 9.77
N ALA A 60 3.46 7.38 10.24
CA ALA A 60 3.75 8.33 11.30
C ALA A 60 3.47 9.79 10.90
N SER A 61 3.60 10.14 9.62
CA SER A 61 3.34 11.50 9.12
C SER A 61 1.84 11.86 8.96
N TYR A 62 0.93 10.93 9.28
CA TYR A 62 -0.52 11.13 9.16
C TYR A 62 -1.26 11.09 10.51
N GLU A 63 -0.53 10.99 11.63
CA GLU A 63 -1.03 11.27 12.99
C GLU A 63 -0.71 12.70 13.42
#